data_AF-A0A2R7T8K8-F1
#
_entry.id   AF-A0A2R7T8K8-F1
#
_cell.length_a   1.000
_cell.length_b   1.000
_cell.length_c   1.000
_cell.angle_alpha   90.00
_cell.angle_beta   90.00
_cell.angle_gamma   90.00
#
_symmetry.space_group_name_H-M   'P 1'
#
loop_
_entity.id
_entity.type
_entity.pdbx_description
1 polymer ?
#
loop_
_entity_poly.entity_id
_entity_poly.type
_entity_poly.pdbx_seq_one_letter_code
_entity_poly.pdbx_strand_id
1 'polypeptide(L)'
;LLIGQAQAIQPVEMGLLPLKERLAAIDGVAASLQRQLASDDAQPHERAEAWRRLQALAAEREQLARQVAATRRLAANPLVMYAAPGAGAVAAEAWQTRP
;
A
#
# COMPACT_ATOMS: atom_id res chain seq x y z
N LEU A 1 5.36 -30.14 20.69
CA LEU A 1 6.25 -29.28 19.89
C LEU A 1 5.39 -28.23 19.19
N LEU A 2 5.18 -27.08 19.84
CA LEU A 2 4.55 -25.92 19.22
C LEU A 2 5.65 -25.16 18.49
N ILE A 3 5.88 -25.51 17.21
CA ILE A 3 6.74 -24.70 16.34
C ILE A 3 5.90 -23.46 16.01
N GLY A 4 5.98 -22.47 16.90
CA GLY A 4 5.51 -21.13 16.63
C GLY A 4 6.35 -20.55 15.50
N GLN A 5 5.83 -20.69 14.29
CA GLN A 5 6.35 -19.99 13.11
C GLN A 5 6.22 -18.49 13.42
N ALA A 6 7.28 -17.89 13.97
CA ALA A 6 7.47 -16.46 13.94
C ALA A 6 7.55 -16.08 12.47
N GLN A 7 6.41 -15.73 11.88
CA GLN A 7 6.33 -15.24 10.52
C GLN A 7 7.15 -13.96 10.50
N ALA A 8 8.40 -14.07 10.03
CA ALA A 8 9.23 -12.92 9.77
C ALA A 8 8.45 -12.05 8.79
N ILE A 9 7.88 -10.96 9.30
CA ILE A 9 7.16 -9.98 8.48
C ILE A 9 8.18 -9.52 7.44
N GLN A 10 7.94 -9.87 6.18
CA GLN A 10 8.90 -9.57 5.13
C GLN A 10 9.12 -8.05 5.05
N PRO A 11 10.33 -7.55 4.73
CA PRO A 11 10.63 -6.11 4.71
C PRO A 11 9.63 -5.30 3.87
N VAL A 12 9.09 -5.92 2.83
CA VAL A 12 8.05 -5.37 1.96
C VAL A 12 6.73 -5.14 2.70
N GLU A 13 6.31 -6.06 3.56
CA GLU A 13 5.08 -5.92 4.34
C GLU A 13 5.20 -4.83 5.41
N MET A 14 6.40 -4.59 5.96
CA MET A 14 6.68 -3.42 6.81
C MET A 14 6.59 -2.11 6.01
N GLY A 15 7.15 -2.07 4.80
CA GLY A 15 7.06 -0.90 3.91
C GLY A 15 5.64 -0.59 3.45
N LEU A 16 4.73 -1.57 3.50
CA LEU A 16 3.32 -1.40 3.14
C LEU A 16 2.43 -0.94 4.32
N LEU A 17 2.93 -0.93 5.56
CA LEU A 17 2.13 -0.55 6.74
C LEU A 17 1.46 0.82 6.59
N PRO A 18 2.16 1.90 6.19
CA PRO A 18 1.52 3.22 6.09
C PRO A 18 0.38 3.25 5.06
N LEU A 19 0.51 2.51 3.96
CA LEU A 19 -0.53 2.40 2.93
C LEU A 19 -1.75 1.64 3.44
N LYS A 20 -1.54 0.59 4.24
CA LYS A 20 -2.62 -0.17 4.89
C LYS A 20 -3.33 0.65 5.96
N GLU A 21 -2.60 1.40 6.76
CA GLU A 21 -3.17 2.32 7.75
C GLU A 21 -4.03 3.39 7.08
N ARG A 22 -3.55 3.96 5.96
CA ARG A 22 -4.32 4.91 5.16
C ARG A 22 -5.61 4.29 4.61
N LEU A 23 -5.55 3.06 4.10
CA LEU A 23 -6.73 2.34 3.64
C LEU A 23 -7.75 2.13 4.77
N ALA A 24 -7.30 1.71 5.95
CA ALA A 24 -8.17 1.53 7.11
C ALA A 24 -8.82 2.85 7.56
N ALA A 25 -8.08 3.96 7.52
CA ALA A 25 -8.61 5.28 7.82
C ALA A 25 -9.69 5.70 6.81
N ILE A 26 -9.45 5.46 5.50
CA ILE A 26 -10.43 5.72 4.44
C ILE A 26 -11.70 4.90 4.65
N ASP A 27 -11.56 3.60 4.96
CA ASP A 27 -12.71 2.72 5.21
C ASP A 27 -13.52 3.20 6.43
N GLY A 28 -12.86 3.68 7.48
CA GLY A 28 -13.52 4.27 8.66
C GLY A 28 -14.31 5.55 8.34
N VAL A 29 -13.70 6.46 7.56
CA VAL A 29 -14.38 7.70 7.12
C VAL A 29 -15.55 7.37 6.20
N ALA A 30 -15.37 6.43 5.26
CA ALA A 30 -16.42 6.00 4.35
C ALA A 30 -17.62 5.41 5.10
N ALA A 31 -17.39 4.57 6.11
CA ALA A 31 -18.45 4.03 6.97
C ALA A 31 -19.21 5.14 7.72
N SER A 32 -18.51 6.19 8.18
CA SER A 32 -19.15 7.35 8.81
C SER A 32 -20.02 8.12 7.83
N LEU A 33 -19.53 8.39 6.62
CA LEU A 33 -20.27 9.10 5.59
C LEU A 33 -21.48 8.30 5.10
N GLN A 34 -21.36 6.97 5.01
CA GLN A 34 -22.50 6.09 4.67
C GLN A 34 -23.58 6.14 5.74
N ARG A 35 -23.22 6.15 7.03
CA ARG A 35 -24.19 6.35 8.12
C ARG A 35 -24.87 7.72 8.04
N GLN A 36 -24.11 8.77 7.69
CA GLN A 36 -24.68 10.10 7.47
C GLN A 36 -25.68 10.11 6.30
N LEU A 37 -25.38 9.42 5.20
CA LEU A 37 -26.29 9.28 4.06
C LEU A 37 -27.56 8.49 4.39
N ALA A 38 -27.44 7.48 5.25
CA ALA A 38 -28.55 6.65 5.69
C ALA A 38 -29.38 7.30 6.81
N SER A 39 -28.94 8.42 7.37
CA SER A 39 -29.68 9.16 8.39
C SER A 39 -30.86 9.90 7.78
N ASP A 40 -32.05 9.73 8.37
CA ASP A 40 -33.25 10.44 7.95
C ASP A 40 -33.18 11.95 8.25
N ASP A 41 -32.40 12.34 9.26
CA ASP A 41 -32.22 13.73 9.69
C ASP A 41 -31.25 14.53 8.81
N ALA A 42 -30.48 13.86 7.94
CA ALA A 42 -29.47 14.53 7.12
C ALA A 42 -30.13 15.45 6.09
N GLN A 43 -29.70 16.70 6.02
CA GLN A 43 -30.22 17.65 5.05
C GLN A 43 -29.76 17.28 3.63
N PRO A 44 -30.53 17.62 2.58
CA PRO A 44 -30.17 17.26 1.20
C PRO A 44 -28.76 17.71 0.77
N HIS A 45 -28.32 18.90 1.23
CA HIS A 45 -26.99 19.41 0.94
C HIS A 45 -25.87 18.61 1.63
N GLU A 46 -26.10 18.18 2.88
CA GLU A 46 -25.18 17.33 3.64
C GLU A 46 -25.06 15.95 2.98
N ARG A 47 -26.17 15.39 2.48
CA ARG A 47 -26.15 14.13 1.73
C ARG A 47 -25.37 14.28 0.43
N ALA A 48 -25.57 15.37 -0.31
CA ALA A 48 -24.81 15.63 -1.53
C ALA A 48 -23.30 15.79 -1.27
N GLU A 49 -22.92 16.44 -0.16
CA GLU A 49 -21.52 16.52 0.27
C GLU A 49 -20.94 15.17 0.69
N ALA A 50 -21.66 14.42 1.51
CA ALA A 50 -21.23 13.10 1.95
C ALA A 50 -21.04 12.14 0.76
N TRP A 51 -21.95 12.20 -0.22
CA TRP A 51 -21.83 11.42 -1.45
C TRP A 51 -20.61 11.82 -2.29
N ARG A 52 -20.36 13.13 -2.48
CA ARG A 52 -19.16 13.61 -3.19
C ARG A 52 -17.87 13.16 -2.50
N ARG A 53 -17.82 13.26 -1.16
CA ARG A 53 -16.67 12.81 -0.37
C ARG A 53 -16.47 11.29 -0.49
N LEU A 54 -17.54 10.50 -0.49
CA LEU A 54 -17.46 9.06 -0.71
C LEU A 54 -16.88 8.70 -2.08
N GLN A 55 -17.28 9.41 -3.14
CA GLN A 55 -16.71 9.20 -4.48
C GLN A 55 -15.21 9.49 -4.53
N ALA A 56 -14.78 10.60 -3.91
CA ALA A 56 -13.36 10.95 -3.82
C ALA A 56 -12.56 9.88 -3.04
N LEU A 57 -13.10 9.41 -1.91
CA LEU A 57 -12.47 8.36 -1.11
C LEU A 57 -12.43 7.01 -1.84
N ALA A 58 -13.43 6.69 -2.64
CA ALA A 58 -13.44 5.47 -3.46
C ALA A 58 -12.31 5.48 -4.49
N ALA A 59 -12.07 6.62 -5.16
CA ALA A 59 -10.97 6.79 -6.10
C ALA A 59 -9.60 6.68 -5.40
N GLU A 60 -9.44 7.32 -4.23
CA GLU A 60 -8.21 7.24 -3.43
C GLU A 60 -7.94 5.79 -2.98
N ARG A 61 -8.97 5.09 -2.49
CA ARG A 61 -8.89 3.69 -2.08
C ARG A 61 -8.44 2.78 -3.22
N GLU A 62 -8.99 2.96 -4.42
CA GLU A 62 -8.62 2.17 -5.58
C GLU A 62 -7.16 2.42 -6.00
N GLN A 63 -6.72 3.69 -5.96
CA GLN A 63 -5.33 4.05 -6.24
C GLN A 63 -4.37 3.40 -5.23
N LEU A 64 -4.67 3.48 -3.94
CA LEU A 64 -3.86 2.86 -2.88
C LEU A 64 -3.83 1.34 -3.01
N ALA A 65 -4.97 0.71 -3.32
CA ALA A 65 -5.04 -0.73 -3.55
C ALA A 65 -4.15 -1.17 -4.74
N ARG A 66 -4.16 -0.40 -5.84
CA ARG A 66 -3.26 -0.62 -6.98
C ARG A 66 -1.79 -0.49 -6.59
N GLN A 67 -1.44 0.52 -5.79
CA GLN A 67 -0.07 0.70 -5.30
C GLN A 67 0.39 -0.47 -4.43
N VAL A 68 -0.43 -0.92 -3.49
CA VAL A 68 -0.13 -2.10 -2.66
C VAL A 68 0.07 -3.34 -3.52
N ALA A 69 -0.80 -3.59 -4.51
CA ALA A 69 -0.68 -4.71 -5.42
C ALA A 69 0.58 -4.63 -6.29
N ALA A 70 0.93 -3.45 -6.81
CA ALA A 70 2.13 -3.22 -7.59
C ALA A 70 3.40 -3.47 -6.77
N THR A 71 3.47 -2.93 -5.55
CA THR A 71 4.60 -3.14 -4.63
C THR A 71 4.79 -4.61 -4.29
N ARG A 72 3.70 -5.34 -4.03
CA ARG A 72 3.75 -6.79 -3.81
C ARG A 72 4.24 -7.55 -5.04
N ARG A 73 3.79 -7.15 -6.24
CA ARG A 73 4.23 -7.77 -7.49
C ARG A 73 5.71 -7.53 -7.76
N LEU A 74 6.23 -6.33 -7.49
CA LEU A 74 7.65 -6.01 -7.61
C LEU A 74 8.48 -6.80 -6.59
N ALA A 75 8.02 -6.89 -5.35
CA ALA A 75 8.65 -7.68 -4.30
C ALA A 75 8.70 -9.19 -4.60
N ALA A 76 7.66 -9.71 -5.24
CA ALA A 76 7.61 -11.11 -5.66
C ALA A 76 8.46 -11.40 -6.92
N ASN A 77 8.97 -10.37 -7.62
CA ASN A 77 9.82 -10.54 -8.78
C ASN A 77 11.29 -10.68 -8.35
N PRO A 78 11.90 -11.88 -8.50
CA PRO A 78 13.28 -12.11 -8.06
C PRO A 78 14.31 -11.24 -8.80
N LEU A 79 13.98 -10.73 -10.00
CA LEU A 79 14.89 -9.88 -10.77
C LEU A 79 15.01 -8.46 -10.17
N VAL A 80 14.02 -8.01 -9.40
CA VAL A 80 14.07 -6.69 -8.73
C VAL A 80 15.11 -6.69 -7.60
N MET A 81 15.38 -7.84 -6.96
CA MET A 81 16.49 -7.96 -5.99
C MET A 81 17.86 -7.72 -6.63
N TYR A 82 18.04 -8.08 -7.90
CA TYR A 82 19.33 -7.98 -8.60
C TYR A 82 19.51 -6.66 -9.38
N ALA A 83 18.43 -5.90 -9.59
CA ALA A 83 18.48 -4.59 -10.24
C ALA A 83 18.85 -3.44 -9.28
N ALA A 84 19.09 -3.72 -8.00
CA ALA A 84 19.60 -2.73 -7.07
C ALA A 84 20.97 -2.20 -7.58
N PRO A 85 21.18 -0.86 -7.63
CA PRO A 85 22.43 -0.26 -8.10
C PRO A 85 23.52 -0.55 -7.07
N GLY A 86 24.16 -1.70 -7.22
CA GLY A 86 25.19 -2.21 -6.32
C GLY A 86 25.78 -3.53 -6.82
N ALA A 87 24.99 -4.33 -7.55
CA ALA A 87 25.49 -5.57 -8.16
C ALA A 87 26.41 -5.33 -9.37
N GLY A 88 26.35 -4.15 -10.01
CA GLY A 88 27.18 -3.79 -11.16
C GLY A 88 28.53 -3.14 -10.82
N ALA A 89 28.71 -2.61 -9.60
CA ALA A 89 29.95 -1.91 -9.22
C ALA A 89 31.07 -2.89 -8.83
N VAL A 90 30.73 -4.00 -8.16
CA VAL A 90 31.72 -5.02 -7.74
C VAL A 90 32.27 -5.85 -8.90
N ALA A 91 31.65 -5.81 -10.09
CA ALA A 91 32.17 -6.49 -11.28
C ALA A 91 33.17 -5.63 -12.08
N ALA A 92 33.17 -4.30 -11.89
CA ALA A 92 34.06 -3.40 -12.63
C ALA A 92 35.47 -3.30 -12.01
N GLU A 93 35.60 -3.46 -10.69
CA GLU A 93 36.91 -3.39 -10.01
C GLU A 93 37.73 -4.69 -10.08
N ALA A 94 37.12 -5.82 -10.44
CA ALA A 94 37.82 -7.11 -10.53
C ALA A 94 38.73 -7.25 -11.78
N TRP A 95 38.66 -6.32 -12.74
CA TRP A 95 39.45 -6.36 -13.99
C TRP A 95 40.58 -5.33 -14.04
N GLN A 96 40.75 -4.51 -13.00
CA GLN A 96 41.79 -3.46 -12.96
C GLN A 96 43.03 -3.80 -12.12
N THR A 97 43.16 -5.05 -11.67
CA THR A 97 44.39 -5.54 -11.03
C THR A 97 44.80 -6.90 -11.62
N ARG A 98 45.42 -6.86 -12.80
CA ARG A 98 46.46 -7.84 -13.14
C ARG A 98 47.74 -7.10 -13.53
N PRO A 99 48.90 -7.56 -13.06
CA PRO A 99 50.18 -6.86 -13.11
C PRO A 99 50.73 -6.66 -14.53
#